data_AF-A0A846AN52-F1
#
_entry.id   AF-A0A846AN52-F1
#
_cell.length_a   1.000
_cell.length_b   1.000
_cell.length_c   1.000
_cell.angle_alpha   90.00
_cell.angle_beta   90.00
_cell.angle_gamma   90.00
#
_symmetry.space_group_name_H-M   'P 1'
#
loop_
_entity.id
_entity.type
_entity.pdbx_description
1 polymer ?
#
loop_
_entity_poly.entity_id
_entity_poly.type
_entity_poly.pdbx_seq_one_letter_code
_entity_poly.pdbx_strand_id
1 'polypeptide(L)' 'MKIELPIVLGYLIEVVSGKSLAQFLQERIFAHLGMDDTGFFIDKNRFNSLMVAYTPKY' A
#
# COMPACT_ATOMS: atom_id res chain seq x y z
N MET A 1 -5.89 -21.48 -12.48
CA MET A 1 -5.17 -20.20 -12.63
C MET A 1 -6.05 -19.08 -12.11
N LYS A 2 -6.08 -18.85 -10.79
CA LYS A 2 -6.80 -17.73 -10.15
C LYS A 2 -5.75 -16.72 -9.72
N ILE A 3 -5.17 -16.00 -10.67
CA ILE A 3 -4.34 -14.86 -10.33
C ILE A 3 -5.29 -13.70 -10.04
N GLU A 4 -5.61 -13.53 -8.76
CA GLU A 4 -5.61 -12.23 -8.08
C GLU A 4 -6.39 -11.07 -8.76
N LEU A 5 -7.72 -11.17 -8.83
CA LEU A 5 -8.64 -10.04 -9.08
C LEU A 5 -8.22 -8.70 -8.42
N PRO A 6 -7.75 -8.66 -7.16
CA PRO A 6 -7.32 -7.40 -6.53
C PRO A 6 -6.09 -6.76 -7.18
N ILE A 7 -5.12 -7.55 -7.67
CA ILE A 7 -3.91 -6.99 -8.30
C ILE A 7 -4.27 -6.37 -9.65
N VAL A 8 -5.13 -7.04 -10.43
CA VAL A 8 -5.60 -6.54 -11.73
C VAL A 8 -6.42 -5.26 -11.56
N LEU A 9 -7.28 -5.20 -10.54
CA LEU A 9 -8.05 -3.99 -10.24
C LEU A 9 -7.14 -2.83 -9.83
N GLY A 10 -6.12 -3.09 -9.00
CA GLY A 10 -5.12 -2.08 -8.65
C GLY A 10 -4.43 -1.51 -9.88
N TYR A 11 -3.97 -2.38 -10.78
CA TYR A 11 -3.36 -1.96 -12.04
C TYR A 11 -4.32 -1.13 -12.93
N LEU A 12 -5.60 -1.51 -13.01
CA LEU A 12 -6.59 -0.75 -13.78
C LEU A 12 -6.75 0.68 -13.23
N ILE A 13 -6.74 0.85 -11.91
CA ILE A 13 -6.78 2.17 -11.27
C ILE A 13 -5.57 2.99 -11.69
N GLU A 14 -4.37 2.40 -11.74
CA GLU A 14 -3.15 3.10 -12.16
C GLU A 14 -3.24 3.57 -13.62
N VAL A 15 -3.67 2.70 -14.53
CA VAL A 15 -3.81 3.01 -15.96
C VAL A 15 -4.84 4.13 -16.18
N VAL A 16 -6.00 4.05 -15.55
CA VAL A 16 -7.09 5.02 -15.75
C VAL A 16 -6.79 6.36 -15.09
N SER A 17 -6.14 6.35 -13.91
CA SER A 17 -5.84 7.58 -13.17
C SER A 17 -4.56 8.27 -13.63
N GLY A 18 -3.64 7.56 -14.31
CA GLY A 18 -2.31 8.06 -14.66
C GLY A 18 -1.40 8.30 -13.45
N LYS A 19 -1.76 7.74 -12.28
CA LYS A 19 -1.02 7.85 -11.02
C LYS A 19 -0.64 6.45 -10.54
N SER A 20 0.40 6.34 -9.73
CA SER A 20 0.65 5.08 -9.02
C SER A 20 -0.47 4.78 -8.03
N LEU A 21 -0.72 3.51 -7.73
CA LEU A 21 -1.77 3.09 -6.81
C LEU A 21 -1.56 3.69 -5.42
N ALA A 22 -0.30 3.82 -4.99
CA ALA A 22 0.09 4.48 -3.76
C ALA A 22 -0.37 5.95 -3.71
N GLN A 23 -0.11 6.71 -4.77
CA GLN A 23 -0.55 8.11 -4.86
C GLN A 23 -2.07 8.22 -4.90
N PHE A 24 -2.74 7.35 -5.67
CA PHE A 24 -4.19 7.35 -5.77
C PHE A 24 -4.85 7.09 -4.41
N LEU A 25 -4.42 6.07 -3.67
CA LEU A 25 -4.95 5.73 -2.36
C LEU A 25 -4.63 6.80 -1.31
N GLN A 26 -3.43 7.39 -1.36
CA GLN A 26 -3.08 8.50 -0.48
C GLN A 26 -4.03 9.68 -0.66
N GLU A 27 -4.23 10.11 -1.91
CA GLU A 27 -5.07 11.26 -2.23
C GLU A 27 -6.55 11.00 -1.96
N ARG A 28 -7.07 9.82 -2.31
CA ARG A 28 -8.52 9.56 -2.30
C ARG A 28 -9.04 8.92 -1.02
N ILE A 29 -8.19 8.28 -0.24
CA ILE A 29 -8.60 7.51 0.95
C ILE A 29 -7.81 7.95 2.19
N PHE A 30 -6.50 7.75 2.20
CA PHE A 30 -5.71 7.88 3.43
C PHE A 30 -5.70 9.32 3.97
N ALA A 31 -5.49 10.32 3.11
CA ALA A 31 -5.52 11.73 3.52
C ALA A 31 -6.91 12.16 4.04
N HIS A 32 -7.99 11.64 3.45
CA HIS A 32 -9.36 11.99 3.86
C HIS A 32 -9.74 11.35 5.20
N LEU A 33 -9.10 10.24 5.56
CA LEU A 33 -9.31 9.53 6.81
C LEU A 33 -8.25 9.84 7.89
N GLY A 34 -7.28 10.71 7.60
CA GLY A 34 -6.17 11.02 8.51
C GLY A 34 -5.23 9.83 8.78
N MET A 35 -5.08 8.93 7.80
CA MET A 35 -4.26 7.72 7.91
C MET A 35 -2.81 7.97 7.53
N ASP A 36 -2.12 8.87 8.22
CA ASP A 36 -0.75 9.30 7.90
C ASP A 36 0.30 8.18 8.00
N ASP A 37 -0.02 7.14 8.76
CA ASP A 37 0.87 6.01 9.03
C ASP A 37 0.66 4.82 8.09
N THR A 38 -0.27 4.92 7.14
CA THR A 38 -0.64 3.83 6.22
C THR A 38 -0.07 4.07 4.83
N GLY A 39 0.62 3.08 4.27
CA GLY A 39 1.13 3.15 2.90
C GLY A 39 1.90 1.89 2.51
N PHE A 40 2.39 1.88 1.27
CA PHE A 40 3.23 0.78 0.75
C PHE A 40 4.69 0.86 1.20
N PHE A 41 5.13 2.06 1.59
CA PHE A 41 6.49 2.33 2.03
C PHE A 41 6.45 3.10 3.35
N ILE A 42 7.48 2.90 4.16
CA ILE A 42 7.65 3.59 5.44
C ILE A 42 8.68 4.70 5.30
N ASP A 43 8.40 5.85 5.94
CA ASP A 43 9.37 6.93 6.09
C ASP A 43 10.57 6.44 6.91
N LYS A 44 11.79 6.82 6.51
CA LYS A 44 13.04 6.50 7.21
C LYS A 44 12.98 6.84 8.70
N ASN A 45 12.28 7.91 9.06
CA ASN A 45 12.14 8.36 10.44
C ASN A 45 11.26 7.43 11.30
N ARG A 46 10.46 6.56 10.68
CA ARG A 46 9.52 5.65 11.34
C ARG A 46 9.96 4.19 11.33
N PHE A 47 11.18 3.90 10.86
CA PHE A 47 11.69 2.54 10.76
C PHE A 47 11.67 1.78 12.11
N ASN A 48 11.88 2.50 13.22
CA ASN A 48 11.85 1.92 14.56
C ASN A 48 10.43 1.51 15.05
N SER A 49 9.36 1.92 14.36
CA SER A 49 7.98 1.53 14.68
C SER A 49 7.55 0.22 14.01
N LEU A 50 8.39 -0.34 13.14
CA LEU A 50 8.13 -1.64 12.50
C LEU A 50 8.27 -2.77 13.51
N MET A 51 7.25 -3.62 13.55
CA MET A 51 7.30 -4.87 14.32
C MET A 51 8.10 -5.93 13.58
N VAL A 52 8.73 -6.83 14.34
CA VAL A 52 9.49 -7.95 13.78
C VAL A 52 8.54 -8.98 13.16
N ALA A 53 8.79 -9.35 11.91
CA ALA A 53 8.11 -10.48 11.27
C ALA A 53 8.81 -11.79 11.64
N TYR A 54 8.15 -12.63 12.43
CA TYR A 54 8.65 -13.95 12.81
C TYR A 54 8.25 -15.01 11.78
N THR A 55 9.14 -15.96 11.50
CA THR A 55 8.84 -17.15 10.69
C THR A 55 9.13 -18.41 11.49
N PRO A 56 8.43 -19.52 11.24
CA PRO A 56 8.82 -20.80 11.80
C PRO A 56 10.23 -21.18 11.33
N LYS A 57 11.02 -21.78 12.22
CA LYS A 57 12.24 -22.50 11.85
C LYS A 57 11.81 -23.92 11.50
N TYR A 58 11.82 -24.26 10.21
CA TYR A 58 11.67 -25.64 9.73
C TYR A 58 13.02 -26.33 9.69
#